data_AF-W4GJP2-F1
#
_entry.id   AF-W4GJP2-F1
#
_cell.length_a   1.000
_cell.length_b   1.000
_cell.length_c   1.000
_cell.angle_alpha   90.00
_cell.angle_beta   90.00
_cell.angle_gamma   90.00
#
_symmetry.space_group_name_H-M   'P 1'
#
loop_
_entity.id
_entity.type
_entity.pdbx_description
1 polymer ?
#
loop_
_entity_poly.entity_id
_entity_poly.type
_entity_poly.pdbx_seq_one_letter_code
_entity_poly.pdbx_strand_id
1 'polypeptide(L)'
;MNDLQPFVHFDRTRNYTRNLVATDNVSYSLIMLCWNKGKYSPFTTTLHYESDGEALVESANALISHGVSYMDDSLGLHKVGNPSEDVDAITLHLYAPPFDQCRLWHDPQDATNATTAIATYDTMFGNRPV
;
A
#
# COMPACT_ATOMS: atom_id res chain seq x y z
N MET A 1 9.92 17.17 -18.27
CA MET A 1 9.20 17.56 -17.04
C MET A 1 8.59 16.28 -16.50
N ASN A 2 8.75 15.96 -15.22
CA ASN A 2 8.22 14.71 -14.67
C ASN A 2 6.80 14.96 -14.18
N ASP A 3 5.80 14.52 -14.95
CA ASP A 3 4.37 14.80 -14.71
C ASP A 3 3.86 14.27 -13.36
N LEU A 4 4.61 13.34 -12.75
CA LEU A 4 4.30 12.74 -11.46
C LEU A 4 4.90 13.49 -10.26
N GLN A 5 5.86 14.39 -10.48
CA GLN A 5 6.54 15.12 -9.41
C GLN A 5 5.58 15.86 -8.44
N PRO A 6 4.48 16.48 -8.90
CA PRO A 6 3.55 17.18 -8.01
C PRO A 6 2.86 16.30 -6.96
N PHE A 7 2.90 14.97 -7.09
CA PHE A 7 2.23 14.03 -6.18
C PHE A 7 3.19 13.32 -5.21
N VAL A 8 4.51 13.56 -5.36
CA VAL A 8 5.55 12.91 -4.54
C VAL A 8 5.68 13.66 -3.21
N HIS A 9 4.85 13.30 -2.24
CA HIS A 9 4.87 13.92 -0.91
C HIS A 9 5.28 12.91 0.16
N PHE A 10 6.52 12.97 0.61
CA PHE A 10 6.98 12.21 1.78
C PHE A 10 6.62 12.92 3.09
N ASP A 11 6.31 12.13 4.12
CA ASP A 11 6.27 12.57 5.52
C ASP A 11 7.14 11.64 6.35
N ARG A 12 8.26 12.16 6.88
CA ARG A 12 9.26 11.36 7.62
C ARG A 12 8.75 10.81 8.96
N THR A 13 7.61 11.31 9.45
CA THR A 13 6.98 10.82 10.68
C THR A 13 6.14 9.55 10.45
N ARG A 14 5.79 9.26 9.20
CA ARG A 14 4.95 8.12 8.80
C ARG A 14 5.79 7.00 8.19
N ASN A 15 5.21 5.80 8.09
CA ASN A 15 5.84 4.70 7.35
C ASN A 15 5.81 4.97 5.85
N TYR A 16 4.65 5.41 5.36
CA TYR A 16 4.43 5.88 4.00
C TYR A 16 3.31 6.91 3.99
N THR A 17 3.17 7.63 2.88
CA THR A 17 2.05 8.52 2.61
C THR A 17 1.20 8.01 1.44
N ARG A 18 -0.08 8.37 1.42
CA ARG A 18 -1.07 8.06 0.38
C ARG A 18 -1.48 9.34 -0.33
N ASN A 19 -1.03 9.52 -1.56
CA ASN A 19 -1.23 10.77 -2.31
C ASN A 19 -2.16 10.50 -3.51
N LEU A 20 -3.39 10.98 -3.47
CA LEU A 20 -4.35 10.78 -4.56
C LEU A 20 -3.90 11.58 -5.79
N VAL A 21 -3.70 10.88 -6.91
CA VAL A 21 -3.25 11.44 -8.19
C VAL A 21 -4.45 11.78 -9.06
N ALA A 22 -5.34 10.81 -9.26
CA ALA A 22 -6.52 10.96 -10.12
C ALA A 22 -7.62 9.97 -9.70
N THR A 23 -8.87 10.33 -9.89
CA THR A 23 -10.03 9.46 -9.68
C THR A 23 -11.24 10.06 -10.38
N ASP A 24 -12.17 9.23 -10.83
CA ASP A 24 -13.52 9.63 -11.23
C ASP A 24 -14.56 9.43 -10.11
N ASN A 25 -14.11 8.98 -8.94
CA ASN A 25 -14.89 8.57 -7.77
C ASN A 25 -15.91 7.44 -8.05
N VAL A 26 -15.75 6.71 -9.16
CA VAL A 26 -16.71 5.67 -9.58
C VAL A 26 -15.98 4.40 -10.03
N SER A 27 -15.12 4.51 -11.03
CA SER A 27 -14.46 3.36 -11.66
C SER A 27 -13.04 3.13 -11.16
N TYR A 28 -12.32 4.17 -10.73
CA TYR A 28 -10.97 3.98 -10.22
C TYR A 28 -10.46 5.07 -9.28
N SER A 29 -9.46 4.71 -8.48
CA SER A 29 -8.58 5.65 -7.76
C SER A 29 -7.13 5.32 -8.06
N LEU A 30 -6.40 6.32 -8.58
CA LEU A 30 -4.97 6.27 -8.82
C LEU A 30 -4.25 7.01 -7.69
N ILE A 31 -3.43 6.29 -6.94
CA ILE A 31 -2.77 6.76 -5.72
C ILE A 31 -1.27 6.55 -5.85
N MET A 32 -0.49 7.55 -5.46
CA MET A 32 0.95 7.43 -5.29
C MET A 32 1.27 7.17 -3.82
N LEU A 33 1.93 6.05 -3.56
CA LEU A 33 2.47 5.74 -2.24
C LEU A 33 3.95 6.12 -2.19
N CYS A 34 4.34 6.91 -1.19
CA CYS A 34 5.73 7.30 -0.95
C CYS A 34 6.20 6.64 0.35
N TRP A 35 7.13 5.69 0.22
CA TRP A 35 7.60 4.82 1.30
C TRP A 35 8.93 5.31 1.86
N ASN A 36 8.96 5.68 3.13
CA ASN A 36 10.19 6.10 3.76
C ASN A 36 11.13 4.91 3.96
N LYS A 37 12.41 5.11 3.66
CA LYS A 37 13.46 4.17 4.02
C LYS A 37 13.51 3.88 5.52
N GLY A 38 13.79 2.63 5.89
CA GLY A 38 13.95 2.20 7.28
C GLY A 38 12.72 2.35 8.18
N LYS A 39 11.52 2.60 7.63
CA LYS A 39 10.27 2.81 8.39
C LYS A 39 9.24 1.68 8.22
N TYR A 40 9.68 0.50 7.81
CA TYR A 40 8.85 -0.71 7.87
C TYR A 40 9.72 -1.96 8.07
N SER A 41 9.10 -3.07 8.49
CA SER A 41 9.70 -4.39 8.75
C SER A 41 10.71 -4.81 7.66
N PRO A 42 11.78 -5.59 8.00
CA PRO A 42 12.92 -5.92 7.12
C PRO A 42 12.59 -6.62 5.78
N PHE A 43 11.32 -6.86 5.49
CA PHE A 43 10.87 -7.49 4.26
C PHE A 43 9.92 -6.55 3.57
N THR A 44 10.26 -6.18 2.34
CA THR A 44 9.25 -5.57 1.50
C THR A 44 9.26 -6.18 0.15
N THR A 45 8.09 -6.65 -0.11
CA THR A 45 7.84 -7.85 -0.82
C THR A 45 6.33 -7.83 -0.88
N THR A 46 5.71 -8.04 -2.03
CA THR A 46 4.30 -8.45 -1.98
C THR A 46 4.28 -9.83 -1.32
N LEU A 47 4.03 -9.86 -0.01
CA LEU A 47 3.87 -11.11 0.73
C LEU A 47 2.45 -11.56 0.52
N HIS A 48 2.24 -12.69 -0.13
CA HIS A 48 0.89 -13.24 -0.25
C HIS A 48 0.63 -14.08 1.00
N TYR A 49 -0.54 -13.88 1.61
CA TYR A 49 -1.02 -14.72 2.69
C TYR A 49 -2.31 -15.41 2.28
N GLU A 50 -2.42 -16.67 2.66
CA GLU A 50 -3.68 -17.42 2.67
C GLU A 50 -4.10 -17.63 4.12
N SER A 51 -5.41 -17.57 4.37
CA SER A 51 -5.97 -17.91 5.69
C SER A 51 -6.38 -19.37 5.70
N ASP A 52 -5.88 -20.15 6.65
CA ASP A 52 -6.33 -21.52 6.91
C ASP A 52 -7.51 -21.58 7.90
N GLY A 53 -7.99 -20.42 8.35
CA GLY A 53 -9.05 -20.26 9.35
C GLY A 53 -8.54 -19.94 10.76
N GLU A 54 -7.27 -20.22 11.06
CA GLU A 54 -6.64 -19.90 12.35
C GLU A 54 -5.49 -18.90 12.19
N ALA A 55 -4.63 -19.10 11.18
CA ALA A 55 -3.45 -18.29 10.92
C ALA A 55 -3.39 -17.81 9.46
N LEU A 56 -2.59 -16.77 9.24
CA LEU A 56 -2.18 -16.27 7.94
C LEU A 56 -0.83 -16.91 7.58
N VAL A 57 -0.84 -17.76 6.56
CA VAL A 57 0.35 -18.48 6.09
C VAL A 57 0.94 -17.74 4.90
N GLU A 58 2.23 -17.39 4.97
CA GLU A 58 2.97 -16.78 3.86
C GLU A 58 3.08 -17.79 2.71
N SER A 59 2.51 -17.46 1.55
CA SER A 59 2.51 -18.30 0.36
C SER A 59 3.51 -17.85 -0.70
N ALA A 60 3.90 -16.57 -0.72
CA ALA A 60 4.88 -16.04 -1.68
C ALA A 60 5.61 -14.80 -1.15
N ASN A 61 6.84 -14.62 -1.65
CA ASN A 61 7.72 -13.49 -1.33
C ASN A 61 8.48 -13.04 -2.60
N ALA A 62 8.14 -11.88 -3.17
CA ALA A 62 8.88 -11.24 -4.26
C ALA A 62 9.33 -9.79 -3.96
N LEU A 63 10.62 -9.49 -4.13
CA LEU A 63 11.15 -8.12 -4.16
C LEU A 63 10.88 -7.47 -5.53
N ILE A 64 10.22 -6.31 -5.53
CA ILE A 64 9.86 -5.59 -6.77
C ILE A 64 10.58 -4.24 -6.77
N SER A 65 11.61 -4.10 -7.61
CA SER A 65 12.33 -2.83 -7.80
C SER A 65 11.74 -1.98 -8.94
N HIS A 66 11.07 -2.62 -9.90
CA HIS A 66 10.37 -1.99 -11.01
C HIS A 66 9.35 -2.97 -11.63
N GLY A 67 8.41 -2.45 -12.42
CA GLY A 67 7.43 -3.25 -13.14
C GLY A 67 6.02 -3.08 -12.58
N VAL A 68 5.16 -4.04 -12.88
CA VAL A 68 3.73 -4.03 -12.51
C VAL A 68 3.40 -5.34 -11.82
N SER A 69 2.69 -5.27 -10.70
CA SER A 69 2.07 -6.41 -10.03
C SER A 69 0.56 -6.22 -9.95
N TYR A 70 -0.16 -7.29 -9.62
CA TYR A 70 -1.62 -7.32 -9.52
C TYR A 70 -2.05 -8.06 -8.27
N MET A 71 -3.14 -7.60 -7.65
CA MET A 71 -3.76 -8.24 -6.49
C MET A 71 -5.27 -7.98 -6.49
N ASP A 72 -6.04 -9.01 -6.17
CA ASP A 72 -7.43 -8.93 -5.74
C ASP A 72 -7.68 -9.95 -4.61
N ASP A 73 -8.85 -9.89 -3.97
CA ASP A 73 -9.18 -10.72 -2.80
C ASP A 73 -9.14 -12.24 -3.08
N SER A 74 -9.27 -12.69 -4.33
CA SER A 74 -9.15 -14.11 -4.69
C SER A 74 -7.70 -14.61 -4.70
N LEU A 75 -6.72 -13.71 -4.73
CA LEU A 75 -5.29 -14.01 -4.67
C LEU A 75 -4.76 -14.03 -3.22
N GLY A 76 -5.62 -13.75 -2.23
CA GLY A 76 -5.28 -13.75 -0.81
C GLY A 76 -5.14 -12.35 -0.22
N LEU A 77 -4.24 -12.22 0.75
CA LEU A 77 -3.92 -10.93 1.38
C LEU A 77 -2.50 -10.51 1.00
N HIS A 78 -2.21 -9.20 1.08
CA HIS A 78 -0.85 -8.73 0.88
C HIS A 78 -0.33 -7.79 1.96
N LYS A 79 0.99 -7.81 2.11
CA LYS A 79 1.76 -6.79 2.83
C LYS A 79 2.74 -6.17 1.85
N VAL A 80 2.93 -4.84 1.93
CA VAL A 80 3.83 -4.07 1.05
C VAL A 80 4.61 -3.06 1.90
N GLY A 81 5.85 -2.77 1.53
CA GLY A 81 6.67 -1.75 2.17
C GLY A 81 7.86 -1.30 1.29
N ASN A 82 8.79 -0.55 1.88
CA ASN A 82 10.17 -0.39 1.39
C ASN A 82 11.21 -1.01 2.38
N PRO A 83 12.12 -1.94 1.97
CA PRO A 83 12.97 -2.68 2.91
C PRO A 83 14.33 -1.97 3.07
N SER A 84 14.57 -0.97 2.22
CA SER A 84 15.84 -0.30 2.09
C SER A 84 16.00 0.64 3.27
N GLU A 85 17.18 0.59 3.86
CA GLU A 85 17.62 1.57 4.86
C GLU A 85 18.23 2.82 4.20
N ASP A 86 18.54 2.73 2.90
CA ASP A 86 19.33 3.71 2.17
C ASP A 86 18.51 4.63 1.29
N VAL A 87 17.49 4.07 0.61
CA VAL A 87 16.72 4.79 -0.42
C VAL A 87 15.23 4.74 -0.15
N ASP A 88 14.57 5.86 -0.40
CA ASP A 88 13.11 5.92 -0.43
C ASP A 88 12.56 5.21 -1.67
N ALA A 89 11.31 4.77 -1.60
CA ALA A 89 10.62 4.16 -2.73
C ALA A 89 9.31 4.88 -3.02
N ILE A 90 8.90 4.86 -4.29
CA ILE A 90 7.58 5.30 -4.72
C ILE A 90 6.91 4.18 -5.50
N THR A 91 5.61 3.99 -5.28
CA THR A 91 4.80 3.07 -6.08
C THR A 91 3.52 3.76 -6.52
N LEU A 92 3.01 3.37 -7.68
CA LEU A 92 1.74 3.84 -8.21
C LEU A 92 0.71 2.73 -8.11
N HIS A 93 -0.40 3.00 -7.44
CA HIS A 93 -1.45 2.04 -7.13
C HIS A 93 -2.74 2.44 -7.83
N LEU A 94 -3.31 1.54 -8.62
CA LEU A 94 -4.61 1.69 -9.24
C LEU A 94 -5.59 0.73 -8.56
N TYR A 95 -6.64 1.28 -7.96
CA TYR A 95 -7.75 0.50 -7.41
C TYR A 95 -8.97 0.70 -8.28
N ALA A 96 -9.65 -0.40 -8.66
CA ALA A 96 -10.82 -0.38 -9.52
C ALA A 96 -11.82 -1.47 -9.08
N PRO A 97 -12.99 -1.12 -8.50
CA PRO A 97 -13.45 0.23 -8.19
C PRO A 97 -12.65 0.89 -7.05
N PRO A 98 -12.84 2.20 -6.79
CA PRO A 98 -12.36 2.84 -5.56
C PRO A 98 -12.85 2.11 -4.31
N PHE A 99 -12.12 2.24 -3.21
CA PHE A 99 -12.50 1.70 -1.91
C PHE A 99 -12.30 2.74 -0.81
N ASP A 100 -13.20 2.73 0.17
CA ASP A 100 -13.14 3.62 1.34
C ASP A 100 -12.64 2.91 2.60
N GLN A 101 -12.65 1.57 2.59
CA GLN A 101 -12.29 0.75 3.74
C GLN A 101 -11.56 -0.52 3.32
N CYS A 102 -10.60 -0.95 4.13
CA CYS A 102 -9.96 -2.26 4.00
C CYS A 102 -9.85 -2.94 5.35
N ARG A 103 -9.70 -4.28 5.34
CA ARG A 103 -9.39 -5.05 6.55
C ARG A 103 -7.88 -5.14 6.74
N LEU A 104 -7.45 -4.96 7.98
CA LEU A 104 -6.07 -5.09 8.41
C LEU A 104 -5.97 -6.21 9.43
N TRP A 105 -5.02 -7.12 9.20
CA TRP A 105 -4.62 -8.14 10.15
C TRP A 105 -3.30 -7.72 10.78
N HIS A 106 -3.26 -7.75 12.11
CA HIS A 106 -2.08 -7.28 12.87
C HIS A 106 -1.17 -8.41 13.29
N ASP A 107 -1.71 -9.61 13.45
CA ASP A 107 -0.99 -10.80 13.85
C ASP A 107 -1.23 -11.94 12.85
N PRO A 108 -0.19 -12.37 12.11
CA PRO A 108 -0.31 -13.53 11.24
C PRO A 108 -0.65 -14.83 11.97
N GLN A 109 -0.47 -14.92 13.29
CA GLN A 109 -0.85 -16.11 14.07
C GLN A 109 -2.33 -16.12 14.46
N ASP A 110 -3.06 -15.02 14.22
CA ASP A 110 -4.49 -14.91 14.52
C ASP A 110 -5.23 -14.28 13.32
N ALA A 111 -5.65 -15.14 12.39
CA ALA A 111 -6.41 -14.73 11.22
C ALA A 111 -7.83 -14.23 11.55
N THR A 112 -8.29 -14.41 12.79
CA THR A 112 -9.62 -13.97 13.23
C THR A 112 -9.60 -12.51 13.71
N ASN A 113 -8.44 -12.01 14.11
CA ASN A 113 -8.26 -10.67 14.63
C ASN A 113 -7.92 -9.67 13.51
N ALA A 114 -8.98 -9.17 12.88
CA ALA A 114 -8.90 -8.11 11.90
C ALA A 114 -9.62 -6.84 12.37
N THR A 115 -9.06 -5.69 11.99
CA THR A 115 -9.70 -4.38 12.16
C THR A 115 -10.02 -3.76 10.82
N THR A 116 -11.10 -2.97 10.74
CA THR A 116 -11.38 -2.15 9.56
C THR A 116 -10.62 -0.83 9.65
N ALA A 117 -9.86 -0.51 8.61
CA ALA A 117 -9.23 0.78 8.43
C ALA A 117 -9.96 1.60 7.38
N ILE A 118 -10.15 2.89 7.66
CA ILE A 118 -10.69 3.86 6.71
C ILE A 118 -9.53 4.35 5.83
N ALA A 119 -9.72 4.25 4.51
CA ALA A 119 -8.79 4.77 3.53
C ALA A 119 -8.79 6.31 3.60
N THR A 120 -7.63 6.89 3.89
CA THR A 120 -7.43 8.34 3.91
C THR A 120 -6.28 8.73 2.98
N TYR A 121 -6.24 10.00 2.59
CA TYR A 121 -5.20 10.57 1.75
C TYR A 121 -4.45 11.65 2.51
N ASP A 122 -3.11 11.61 2.46
CA ASP A 122 -2.24 12.65 3.01
C ASP A 122 -2.24 13.89 2.13
N THR A 123 -2.35 13.70 0.81
CA THR A 123 -2.55 14.77 -0.19
C THR A 123 -3.55 14.31 -1.26
N MET A 124 -4.26 15.27 -1.85
CA MET A 124 -5.16 15.06 -2.98
C MET A 124 -4.81 16.03 -4.10
N PHE A 125 -4.62 15.49 -5.32
CA PHE A 125 -4.32 16.26 -6.52
C PHE A 125 -3.11 17.21 -6.34
N GLY A 126 -2.09 16.76 -5.61
CA GLY A 126 -0.86 17.51 -5.33
C GLY A 126 -0.95 18.55 -4.20
N ASN A 127 -2.06 18.58 -3.46
CA ASN A 127 -2.29 19.55 -2.38
C ASN A 127 -2.66 18.83 -1.08
N ARG A 128 -2.31 19.42 0.08
CA ARG A 128 -2.81 18.91 1.37
C ARG A 128 -4.33 19.14 1.44
N PRO A 129 -5.12 18.18 1.99
CA PRO A 129 -6.52 18.40 2.26
C PRO A 129 -6.69 19.61 3.19
N VAL A 130 -7.69 20.45 2.92
CA VAL A 130 -8.05 21.62 3.74
C VAL A 130 -8.80 21.17 4.98
#